data_AF-A0A7W7PGL5-F1
#
_entry.id   AF-A0A7W7PGL5-F1
#
_cell.length_a   1.000
_cell.length_b   1.000
_cell.length_c   1.000
_cell.angle_alpha   90.00
_cell.angle_beta   90.00
_cell.angle_gamma   90.00
#
_symmetry.space_group_name_H-M   'P 1'
#
loop_
_entity.id
_entity.type
_entity.pdbx_description
1 polymer ?
#
loop_
_entity_poly.entity_id
_entity_poly.type
_entity_poly.pdbx_seq_one_letter_code
_entity_poly.pdbx_strand_id
1 'polypeptide(L)'
;MKELTDRYEAAADDDLVELSLGTPLELWLGEKGESGEERAARLCAASDILAENPDLKDLVTRICAEAIVEDAPDLLAATESVVGPL
;
A
#
# COMPACT_ATOMS: atom_id res chain seq x y z
N MET A 1 -9.41 3.73 -33.82
CA MET A 1 -9.87 3.99 -32.45
C MET A 1 -9.29 2.87 -31.61
N LYS A 2 -8.20 3.14 -30.87
CA LYS A 2 -7.43 2.10 -30.18
C LYS A 2 -8.28 1.61 -29.01
N GLU A 3 -8.67 0.33 -29.10
CA GLU A 3 -9.43 -0.37 -28.08
C GLU A 3 -8.74 -0.25 -26.73
N LEU A 4 -9.55 -0.14 -25.67
CA LEU A 4 -9.15 -0.23 -24.28
C LEU A 4 -8.80 -1.69 -23.94
N THR A 5 -7.85 -2.27 -24.67
CA THR A 5 -7.13 -3.47 -24.26
C THR A 5 -5.99 -3.01 -23.37
N ASP A 6 -6.06 -3.35 -22.09
CA ASP A 6 -4.96 -3.97 -21.37
C ASP A 6 -5.54 -4.59 -20.10
N ARG A 7 -5.76 -5.91 -20.17
CA ARG A 7 -5.81 -6.75 -18.98
C ARG A 7 -4.42 -6.64 -18.37
N TYR A 8 -4.28 -6.07 -17.18
CA TYR A 8 -3.04 -6.21 -16.42
C TYR A 8 -2.84 -7.71 -16.17
N GLU A 9 -1.91 -8.32 -16.91
CA GLU A 9 -1.38 -9.64 -16.56
C GLU A 9 -0.39 -9.41 -15.43
N ALA A 10 -0.72 -9.89 -14.23
CA ALA A 10 0.23 -9.93 -13.14
C ALA A 10 1.36 -10.90 -13.50
N ALA A 11 2.55 -10.37 -13.72
CA ALA A 11 3.76 -11.15 -13.99
C ALA A 11 4.45 -11.54 -12.67
N ALA A 12 4.18 -10.82 -11.58
CA ALA A 12 4.68 -11.04 -10.23
C ALA A 12 3.58 -10.90 -9.16
N ASP A 13 3.83 -11.41 -7.95
CA ASP A 13 2.90 -11.30 -6.82
C ASP A 13 2.59 -9.84 -6.46
N ASP A 14 3.58 -8.94 -6.60
CA ASP A 14 3.43 -7.51 -6.37
C ASP A 14 2.40 -6.87 -7.33
N ASP A 15 2.34 -7.33 -8.59
CA ASP A 15 1.37 -6.83 -9.58
C ASP A 15 -0.08 -7.18 -9.18
N LEU A 16 -0.29 -8.33 -8.52
CA LEU A 16 -1.61 -8.71 -8.00
C LEU A 16 -2.04 -7.80 -6.85
N VAL A 17 -1.08 -7.42 -5.99
CA VAL A 17 -1.34 -6.50 -4.87
C VAL A 17 -1.67 -5.12 -5.40
N GLU A 18 -0.89 -4.58 -6.33
CA GLU A 18 -1.16 -3.27 -6.95
C GLU A 18 -2.49 -3.22 -7.67
N LEU A 19 -2.84 -4.29 -8.41
CA LEU A 19 -4.13 -4.40 -9.08
C LEU A 19 -5.29 -4.40 -8.08
N SER A 20 -5.12 -5.07 -6.94
CA SER A 20 -6.13 -5.13 -5.87
C SER A 20 -6.28 -3.80 -5.13
N LEU A 21 -5.17 -3.09 -4.93
CA LEU A 21 -5.15 -1.76 -4.29
C LEU A 21 -5.56 -0.64 -5.25
N GLY A 22 -5.47 -0.85 -6.56
CA GLY A 22 -5.66 0.16 -7.58
C GLY A 22 -4.59 1.27 -7.55
N THR A 23 -3.49 1.03 -6.85
CA THR A 23 -2.39 1.99 -6.63
C THR A 23 -1.05 1.26 -6.58
N PRO A 24 0.04 1.87 -7.09
CA PRO A 24 1.38 1.29 -7.03
C PRO A 24 1.87 1.08 -5.60
N LEU A 25 2.69 0.06 -5.35
CA LEU A 25 3.23 -0.22 -4.02
C LEU A 25 4.19 0.89 -3.55
N GLU A 26 4.93 1.50 -4.47
CA GLU A 26 5.85 2.60 -4.18
C GLU A 26 5.15 3.79 -3.56
N LEU A 27 3.86 4.01 -3.87
CA LEU A 27 3.04 5.04 -3.24
C LEU A 27 3.00 4.85 -1.72
N TRP A 28 2.90 3.60 -1.26
CA TRP A 28 2.75 3.24 0.14
C TRP A 28 4.09 3.00 0.83
N LEU A 29 4.97 2.21 0.20
CA LEU A 29 6.25 1.77 0.75
C LEU A 29 7.35 2.83 0.59
N GLY A 30 7.20 3.74 -0.37
CA GLY A 30 8.23 4.70 -0.75
C GLY A 30 9.28 4.11 -1.67
N GLU A 31 10.03 5.00 -2.33
CA GLU A 31 11.10 4.62 -3.25
C GLU A 31 12.47 4.79 -2.63
N LYS A 32 13.42 3.95 -3.05
CA LYS A 32 14.81 4.04 -2.60
C LYS A 32 15.44 5.33 -3.12
N GLY A 33 15.80 6.20 -2.19
CA GLY A 33 16.46 7.48 -2.51
C GLY A 33 15.49 8.65 -2.65
N GLU A 34 14.21 8.48 -2.27
CA GLU A 34 13.27 9.61 -2.19
C GLU A 34 13.86 10.75 -1.35
N SER A 35 13.80 11.96 -1.90
CA SER A 35 14.08 13.18 -1.14
C SER A 35 12.98 13.44 -0.11
N GLY A 36 13.24 14.33 0.84
CA GLY A 36 12.24 14.72 1.83
C GLY A 36 10.98 15.33 1.20
N GLU A 37 11.13 16.08 0.10
CA GLU A 37 10.02 16.69 -0.63
C GLU A 37 9.20 15.64 -1.40
N GLU A 38 9.87 14.69 -2.07
CA GLU A 38 9.19 13.59 -2.77
C GLU A 38 8.42 12.70 -1.79
N ARG A 39 9.02 12.39 -0.63
CA ARG A 39 8.34 11.66 0.45
C ARG A 39 7.10 12.41 0.93
N ALA A 40 7.20 13.73 1.14
CA ALA A 40 6.08 14.53 1.60
C ALA A 40 4.94 14.57 0.56
N ALA A 41 5.28 14.74 -0.72
CA ALA A 41 4.31 14.72 -1.81
C ALA A 41 3.61 13.37 -1.91
N ARG A 42 4.36 12.27 -1.78
CA ARG A 42 3.81 10.90 -1.77
C ARG A 42 2.85 10.67 -0.61
N LEU A 43 3.22 11.06 0.61
CA LEU A 43 2.35 10.94 1.79
C LEU A 43 1.10 11.82 1.67
N CYS A 44 1.21 13.00 1.05
CA CYS A 44 0.07 13.85 0.74
C CYS A 44 -0.89 13.14 -0.22
N ALA A 45 -0.38 12.61 -1.34
CA ALA A 45 -1.19 11.88 -2.32
C ALA A 45 -1.85 10.63 -1.72
N ALA A 46 -1.11 9.88 -0.89
CA ALA A 46 -1.65 8.74 -0.15
C ALA A 46 -2.81 9.16 0.77
N SER A 47 -2.67 10.30 1.46
CA SER A 47 -3.75 10.85 2.30
C SER A 47 -4.99 11.22 1.49
N ASP A 48 -4.82 11.82 0.31
CA ASP A 48 -5.94 12.20 -0.57
C ASP A 48 -6.69 10.96 -1.07
N ILE A 49 -5.96 9.93 -1.53
CA ILE A 49 -6.54 8.65 -1.96
C ILE A 49 -7.35 7.98 -0.84
N LEU A 50 -6.81 7.99 0.38
CA LEU A 50 -7.49 7.44 1.56
C LEU A 50 -8.72 8.26 1.99
N ALA A 51 -8.78 9.54 1.64
CA ALA A 51 -9.96 10.37 1.87
C ALA A 51 -11.04 10.13 0.81
N GLU A 52 -10.64 9.88 -0.43
CA GLU A 52 -11.53 9.57 -1.55
C GLU A 52 -12.10 8.14 -1.49
N ASN A 53 -11.34 7.20 -0.94
CA ASN A 53 -11.74 5.81 -0.78
C ASN A 53 -11.58 5.34 0.68
N PRO A 54 -12.55 5.65 1.57
CA PRO A 54 -12.45 5.31 2.99
C PRO A 54 -12.44 3.80 3.25
N ASP A 55 -13.09 3.01 2.39
CA ASP A 55 -13.16 1.54 2.50
C ASP A 55 -11.79 0.89 2.22
N LEU A 56 -10.90 1.57 1.50
CA LEU A 56 -9.54 1.10 1.23
C LEU A 56 -8.76 0.83 2.54
N LYS A 57 -8.99 1.64 3.58
CA LYS A 57 -8.34 1.44 4.90
C LYS A 57 -8.71 0.10 5.51
N ASP A 58 -10.00 -0.23 5.49
CA ASP A 58 -10.52 -1.49 6.04
C ASP A 58 -10.03 -2.69 5.21
N LEU A 59 -10.07 -2.58 3.88
CA LEU A 59 -9.58 -3.61 2.96
C LEU A 59 -8.10 -3.90 3.19
N VAL A 60 -7.24 -2.87 3.17
CA VAL A 60 -5.79 -3.01 3.38
C VAL A 60 -5.50 -3.58 4.76
N THR A 61 -6.19 -3.09 5.80
CA THR A 61 -5.99 -3.60 7.16
C THR A 61 -6.31 -5.10 7.26
N ARG A 62 -7.40 -5.55 6.61
CA ARG A 62 -7.77 -6.96 6.57
C ARG A 62 -6.72 -7.81 5.86
N ILE A 63 -6.30 -7.39 4.66
CA ILE A 63 -5.27 -8.09 3.87
C ILE A 63 -3.97 -8.19 4.66
N CYS A 64 -3.51 -7.09 5.26
CA CYS A 64 -2.31 -7.08 6.08
C CYS A 64 -2.44 -7.99 7.31
N ALA A 65 -3.58 -7.97 8.00
CA ALA A 65 -3.80 -8.84 9.15
C ALA A 65 -3.77 -10.33 8.76
N GLU A 66 -4.40 -10.69 7.63
CA GLU A 66 -4.38 -12.06 7.10
C GLU A 66 -2.95 -12.51 6.75
N ALA A 67 -2.20 -11.69 6.02
CA ALA A 67 -0.80 -11.97 5.67
C ALA A 67 0.08 -12.09 6.93
N ILE A 68 -0.12 -11.23 7.93
CA ILE A 68 0.64 -11.32 9.19
C ILE A 68 0.32 -12.63 9.92
N VAL A 69 -0.95 -13.05 9.98
CA VAL A 69 -1.32 -14.33 10.63
C VAL A 69 -0.65 -15.51 9.95
N GLU A 70 -0.51 -15.48 8.62
CA GLU A 70 0.09 -16.55 7.84
C GLU A 70 1.63 -16.57 7.95
N ASP A 71 2.27 -15.42 7.73
CA ASP A 71 3.72 -15.34 7.50
C ASP A 71 4.53 -14.87 8.71
N ALA A 72 3.92 -14.10 9.61
CA ALA A 72 4.62 -13.46 10.71
C ALA A 72 3.73 -13.23 11.95
N PRO A 73 3.10 -14.29 12.52
CA PRO A 73 2.08 -14.14 13.55
C PRO A 73 2.58 -13.42 14.81
N ASP A 74 3.88 -13.48 15.09
CA ASP A 74 4.52 -12.77 16.19
C ASP A 74 4.40 -11.23 16.09
N LEU A 75 4.21 -10.67 14.88
CA LEU A 75 3.98 -9.24 14.70
C LEU A 75 2.66 -8.75 15.31
N LEU A 76 1.63 -9.60 15.42
CA LEU A 76 0.39 -9.25 16.13
C LEU A 76 0.59 -9.16 17.64
N ALA A 77 1.60 -9.86 18.17
CA ALA A 77 1.96 -9.83 19.58
C ALA A 77 2.96 -8.71 19.92
N ALA A 78 3.60 -8.10 18.91
CA ALA A 78 4.56 -7.02 19.10
C ALA A 78 3.82 -5.71 19.43
N THR A 79 3.63 -5.43 20.72
CA THR A 79 2.91 -4.23 21.20
C THR A 79 3.78 -2.97 21.29
N GLU A 80 5.04 -2.98 20.83
CA GLU A 80 5.94 -1.83 20.97
C GLU A 80 5.98 -0.94 19.70
N SER A 81 5.20 0.15 19.80
CA SER A 81 5.37 1.51 19.25
C SER A 81 5.77 1.68 17.78
N VAL A 82 4.78 1.73 16.88
CA VAL A 82 4.92 2.27 15.50
C VAL A 82 4.95 3.81 15.47
N VAL A 83 4.72 4.49 16.60
CA VAL A 83 4.78 5.97 16.67
C VAL A 83 6.14 6.42 17.19
N GLY A 84 7.08 6.65 16.27
CA GLY A 84 8.23 7.51 16.55
C GLY A 84 7.80 8.97 16.80
N PRO A 85 8.58 9.78 17.52
CA PRO A 85 8.18 11.16 17.84
C PRO A 85 8.00 11.97 16.55
N LEU A 86 6.85 12.66 16.49
CA LEU A 86 6.50 13.66 15.48
C LEU A 86 7.46 14.87 15.50
#